data_AF-A0A7W0ZTJ6-F1
#
_entry.id   AF-A0A7W0ZTJ6-F1
#
_cell.length_a   1.000
_cell.length_b   1.000
_cell.length_c   1.000
_cell.angle_alpha   90.00
_cell.angle_beta   90.00
_cell.angle_gamma   90.00
#
_symmetry.space_group_name_H-M   'P 1'
#
loop_
_entity.id
_entity.type
_entity.pdbx_description
1 polymer ?
#
loop_
_entity_poly.entity_id
_entity_poly.type
_entity_poly.pdbx_seq_one_letter_code
_entity_poly.pdbx_strand_id
1 'polypeptide(L)'
;MPQVVELPPIGQDSRGALVALVRVCKETPAKGETFKEFRSRLRGAKLWERERPTVMLRFLGVGGTTIMPSIFMQTLAAANGDDAIAEAVLDRVWQLNPLLGKTVIDLVAQRAYHKDEIYKQLGSSVYKGLVPSRPALETWLQIAIATGLLRTLGIAVTTGPRAERYVQLAQAFDVDEFLQDDKPEPEPLIPNATDDDAAAAAPVETTGPESSIPIAASAPSGSPLPAPLRHLSADGVPSPRNRERPVPTSRFAQEFSDDVLDETRTRIASWWSEAQKPSLTYQPSDFGLDPEAWVEGADEVVYRVAVAAALAFRLDRDRNAVIAAFNSLDKAGVLGDLYQGIVPENLPVHVDARALMLASLAARRCSEVPELASQLEGRASAAEAFASLDTALGRGLFRTELFWIMDMLAKLGTIRYADLGDFTVTPHRIVRDTLFRLGFIDSPYASNGAALTAATRAARKAVPEGAADEILTTFALACGCAYDCPHRRTCDYPCRERLE
;
A
#
# COMPACT_ATOMS: atom_id res chain seq x y z
N MET A 1 -24.94 -5.91 19.28
CA MET A 1 -24.38 -6.31 17.96
C MET A 1 -23.05 -6.97 18.24
N PRO A 2 -22.75 -8.10 17.59
CA PRO A 2 -21.57 -8.86 17.93
C PRO A 2 -20.30 -8.06 17.69
N GLN A 3 -19.46 -8.03 18.71
CA GLN A 3 -18.21 -7.28 18.72
C GLN A 3 -17.21 -7.99 17.80
N VAL A 4 -16.51 -7.21 16.96
CA VAL A 4 -15.32 -7.73 16.29
C VAL A 4 -14.18 -7.69 17.28
N VAL A 5 -13.58 -8.84 17.52
CA VAL A 5 -12.37 -8.94 18.32
C VAL A 5 -11.17 -8.60 17.44
N GLU A 6 -10.47 -7.53 17.79
CA GLU A 6 -9.19 -7.20 17.16
C GLU A 6 -8.17 -8.33 17.37
N LEU A 7 -7.44 -8.63 16.31
CA LEU A 7 -6.39 -9.64 16.31
C LEU A 7 -5.02 -8.97 16.38
N PRO A 8 -4.00 -9.62 16.99
CA PRO A 8 -2.67 -9.05 17.04
C PRO A 8 -2.09 -8.95 15.63
N PRO A 9 -1.41 -7.84 15.29
CA PRO A 9 -0.79 -7.73 13.98
C PRO A 9 0.38 -8.72 13.89
N ILE A 10 0.28 -9.63 12.93
CA ILE A 10 1.29 -10.68 12.72
C ILE A 10 2.43 -10.16 11.80
N GLY A 11 2.34 -8.89 11.35
CA GLY A 11 3.37 -8.23 10.52
C GLY A 11 3.55 -8.89 9.15
N GLN A 12 4.60 -8.47 8.43
CA GLN A 12 4.92 -9.06 7.11
C GLN A 12 5.55 -10.47 7.26
N ASP A 13 6.25 -10.74 8.35
CA ASP A 13 6.83 -12.06 8.66
C ASP A 13 5.83 -12.92 9.45
N SER A 14 4.75 -13.29 8.76
CA SER A 14 3.66 -14.04 9.38
C SER A 14 4.10 -15.38 9.96
N ARG A 15 5.02 -16.07 9.28
CA ARG A 15 5.57 -17.36 9.74
C ARG A 15 6.44 -17.19 10.98
N GLY A 16 7.33 -16.19 11.00
CA GLY A 16 8.18 -15.91 12.16
C GLY A 16 7.35 -15.58 13.41
N ALA A 17 6.28 -14.80 13.26
CA ALA A 17 5.39 -14.47 14.36
C ALA A 17 4.57 -15.68 14.87
N LEU A 18 4.11 -16.58 14.00
CA LEU A 18 3.47 -17.83 14.43
C LEU A 18 4.44 -18.75 15.20
N VAL A 19 5.69 -18.86 14.74
CA VAL A 19 6.73 -19.62 15.45
C VAL A 19 7.05 -18.98 16.81
N ALA A 20 7.13 -17.65 16.86
CA ALA A 20 7.33 -16.91 18.11
C ALA A 20 6.17 -17.15 19.09
N LEU A 21 4.92 -17.19 18.60
CA LEU A 21 3.73 -17.45 19.40
C LEU A 21 3.76 -18.86 20.01
N VAL A 22 4.09 -19.88 19.20
CA VAL A 22 4.26 -21.26 19.66
C VAL A 22 5.34 -21.34 20.74
N ARG A 23 6.48 -20.67 20.51
CA ARG A 23 7.58 -20.61 21.48
C ARG A 23 7.13 -20.02 22.82
N VAL A 24 6.44 -18.87 22.80
CA VAL A 24 5.89 -18.26 24.01
C VAL A 24 4.95 -19.23 24.74
N CYS A 25 4.06 -19.91 24.01
CA CYS A 25 3.14 -20.87 24.60
C CYS A 25 3.86 -22.07 25.24
N LYS A 26 4.92 -22.58 24.62
CA LYS A 26 5.75 -23.68 25.16
C LYS A 26 6.55 -23.27 26.39
N GLU A 27 7.04 -22.03 26.41
CA GLU A 27 7.85 -21.49 27.51
C GLU A 27 7.00 -21.00 28.70
N THR A 28 5.68 -20.89 28.55
CA THR A 28 4.77 -20.48 29.62
C THR A 28 4.54 -21.64 30.59
N PRO A 29 4.89 -21.51 31.89
CA PRO A 29 4.77 -22.61 32.86
C PRO A 29 3.33 -23.05 33.08
N ALA A 30 3.08 -24.36 33.20
CA ALA A 30 1.75 -24.91 33.50
C ALA A 30 1.19 -24.45 34.87
N LYS A 31 2.08 -24.14 35.82
CA LYS A 31 1.71 -23.56 37.14
C LYS A 31 1.38 -22.07 37.07
N GLY A 32 1.50 -21.47 35.90
CA GLY A 32 1.41 -20.04 35.66
C GLY A 32 2.67 -19.29 36.03
N GLU A 33 2.68 -18.00 35.70
CA GLU A 33 3.74 -17.05 35.99
C GLU A 33 3.16 -15.66 36.26
N THR A 34 3.98 -14.71 36.69
CA THR A 34 3.50 -13.34 36.90
C THR A 34 3.26 -12.63 35.57
N PHE A 35 2.30 -11.70 35.54
CA PHE A 35 2.07 -10.86 34.35
C PHE A 35 3.34 -10.14 33.86
N LYS A 36 4.22 -9.73 34.77
CA LYS A 36 5.48 -9.04 34.44
C LYS A 36 6.43 -9.93 33.65
N GLU A 37 6.59 -11.20 34.07
CA GLU A 37 7.41 -12.19 33.38
C GLU A 37 6.84 -12.53 32.00
N PHE A 38 5.53 -12.78 31.95
CA PHE A 38 4.83 -13.08 30.70
C PHE A 38 4.93 -11.93 29.69
N ARG A 39 4.70 -10.69 30.14
CA ARG A 39 4.87 -9.46 29.35
C ARG A 39 6.30 -9.33 28.81
N SER A 40 7.30 -9.60 29.66
CA SER A 40 8.71 -9.57 29.26
C SER A 40 9.00 -10.58 28.14
N ARG A 41 8.44 -11.78 28.24
CA ARG A 41 8.56 -12.82 27.20
C ARG A 41 7.90 -12.40 25.89
N LEU A 42 6.68 -11.86 25.95
CA LEU A 42 6.00 -11.32 24.77
C LEU A 42 6.79 -10.19 24.10
N ARG A 43 7.40 -9.29 24.88
CA ARG A 43 8.31 -8.24 24.37
C ARG A 43 9.54 -8.84 23.68
N GLY A 44 10.20 -9.82 24.31
CA GLY A 44 11.35 -10.51 23.73
C GLY A 44 11.03 -11.25 22.43
N ALA A 45 9.80 -11.76 22.31
CA ALA A 45 9.28 -12.39 21.10
C ALA A 45 8.75 -11.40 20.04
N LYS A 46 8.81 -10.08 20.31
CA LYS A 46 8.21 -9.01 19.46
C LYS A 46 6.71 -9.17 19.21
N LEU A 47 6.01 -9.76 20.17
CA LEU A 47 4.56 -10.02 20.14
C LEU A 47 3.76 -9.03 21.02
N TRP A 48 4.45 -8.16 21.76
CA TRP A 48 3.84 -7.19 22.67
C TRP A 48 3.67 -5.81 22.04
N GLU A 49 2.43 -5.33 21.97
CA GLU A 49 2.14 -3.94 21.59
C GLU A 49 1.87 -3.09 22.84
N ARG A 50 2.65 -2.02 23.03
CA ARG A 50 2.51 -1.13 24.19
C ARG A 50 1.16 -0.41 24.19
N GLU A 51 0.69 0.00 23.02
CA GLU A 51 -0.54 0.78 22.86
C GLU A 51 -1.81 -0.07 22.95
N ARG A 52 -1.71 -1.38 22.65
CA ARG A 52 -2.84 -2.31 22.60
C ARG A 52 -2.57 -3.64 23.30
N PRO A 53 -2.23 -3.61 24.60
CA PRO A 53 -1.83 -4.80 25.35
C PRO A 53 -2.95 -5.85 25.47
N THR A 54 -4.21 -5.42 25.51
CA THR A 54 -5.37 -6.31 25.63
C THR A 54 -5.58 -7.19 24.40
N VAL A 55 -5.14 -6.77 23.21
CA VAL A 55 -5.33 -7.51 21.95
C VAL A 55 -4.61 -8.86 21.99
N MET A 56 -3.33 -8.86 22.35
CA MET A 56 -2.54 -10.10 22.45
C MET A 56 -3.04 -11.00 23.59
N LEU A 57 -3.40 -10.42 24.74
CA LEU A 57 -3.92 -11.18 25.88
C LEU A 57 -5.26 -11.85 25.57
N ARG A 58 -6.17 -11.14 24.88
CA ARG A 58 -7.46 -11.68 24.42
C ARG A 58 -7.24 -12.78 23.39
N PHE A 59 -6.34 -12.59 22.44
CA PHE A 59 -6.00 -13.62 21.46
C PHE A 59 -5.50 -14.91 22.13
N LEU A 60 -4.64 -14.77 23.14
CA LEU A 60 -4.12 -15.88 23.94
C LEU A 60 -5.13 -16.44 24.94
N GLY A 61 -6.23 -15.73 25.22
CA GLY A 61 -7.25 -16.15 26.18
C GLY A 61 -6.74 -16.10 27.63
N VAL A 62 -5.92 -15.12 27.98
CA VAL A 62 -5.30 -14.96 29.30
C VAL A 62 -5.49 -13.54 29.85
N GLY A 63 -5.39 -13.40 31.17
CA GLY A 63 -5.45 -12.12 31.87
C GLY A 63 -5.23 -12.29 33.38
N GLY A 64 -5.15 -11.18 34.12
CA GLY A 64 -4.95 -11.18 35.57
C GLY A 64 -3.48 -11.04 36.01
N THR A 65 -3.25 -11.11 37.33
CA THR A 65 -1.93 -10.95 37.97
C THR A 65 -1.03 -12.16 37.75
N THR A 66 -1.62 -13.35 37.73
CA THR A 66 -0.96 -14.62 37.44
C THR A 66 -1.52 -15.17 36.14
N ILE A 67 -0.66 -15.33 35.13
CA ILE A 67 -1.02 -15.84 33.82
C ILE A 67 -0.95 -17.37 33.84
N MET A 68 -2.10 -18.01 33.69
CA MET A 68 -2.23 -19.44 33.49
C MET A 68 -2.38 -19.74 31.98
N PRO A 69 -1.70 -20.74 31.41
CA PRO A 69 -1.89 -21.10 30.00
C PRO A 69 -3.35 -21.47 29.71
N SER A 70 -3.97 -20.78 28.76
CA SER A 70 -5.33 -21.10 28.30
C SER A 70 -5.37 -22.43 27.53
N ILE A 71 -6.57 -22.96 27.28
CA ILE A 71 -6.75 -24.15 26.42
C ILE A 71 -6.12 -23.93 25.03
N PHE A 72 -6.28 -22.72 24.48
CA PHE A 72 -5.66 -22.36 23.22
C PHE A 72 -4.12 -22.39 23.30
N MET A 73 -3.52 -21.80 24.34
CA MET A 73 -2.07 -21.83 24.54
C MET A 73 -1.54 -23.26 24.70
N GLN A 74 -2.27 -24.11 25.44
CA GLN A 74 -1.90 -25.51 25.63
C GLN A 74 -1.98 -26.29 24.30
N THR A 75 -3.02 -26.06 23.51
CA THR A 75 -3.19 -26.66 22.18
C THR A 75 -2.07 -26.23 21.24
N LEU A 76 -1.74 -24.94 21.23
CA LEU A 76 -0.68 -24.39 20.40
C LEU A 76 0.72 -24.85 20.84
N ALA A 77 0.94 -25.01 22.14
CA ALA A 77 2.18 -25.57 22.68
C ALA A 77 2.35 -27.06 22.34
N ALA A 78 1.25 -27.81 22.27
CA ALA A 78 1.24 -29.22 21.89
C ALA A 78 1.30 -29.46 20.37
N ALA A 79 1.05 -28.42 19.56
CA ALA A 79 1.08 -28.53 18.10
C ALA A 79 2.48 -28.92 17.58
N ASN A 80 2.52 -29.99 16.79
CA ASN A 80 3.74 -30.52 16.18
C ASN A 80 3.66 -30.35 14.67
N GLY A 81 4.43 -29.40 14.13
CA GLY A 81 4.48 -29.09 12.71
C GLY A 81 3.55 -27.95 12.29
N ASP A 82 3.82 -27.42 11.10
CA ASP A 82 3.17 -26.21 10.58
C ASP A 82 1.65 -26.38 10.39
N ASP A 83 1.19 -27.60 10.04
CA ASP A 83 -0.24 -27.90 9.84
C ASP A 83 -1.04 -27.78 11.15
N ALA A 84 -0.58 -28.44 12.21
CA ALA A 84 -1.25 -28.41 13.51
C ALA A 84 -1.24 -27.00 14.13
N ILE A 85 -0.17 -26.22 13.89
CA ILE A 85 -0.09 -24.81 14.31
C ILE A 85 -1.14 -23.98 13.55
N ALA A 86 -1.22 -24.15 12.23
CA ALA A 86 -2.18 -23.42 11.40
C ALA A 86 -3.63 -23.74 11.81
N GLU A 87 -3.95 -25.01 12.07
CA GLU A 87 -5.28 -25.42 12.53
C GLU A 87 -5.64 -24.83 13.89
N ALA A 88 -4.75 -24.91 14.88
CA ALA A 88 -4.99 -24.34 16.21
C ALA A 88 -5.23 -22.82 16.15
N VAL A 89 -4.46 -22.11 15.33
CA VAL A 89 -4.61 -20.66 15.13
C VAL A 89 -5.92 -20.33 14.42
N LEU A 90 -6.28 -21.08 13.37
CA LEU A 90 -7.51 -20.86 12.64
C LEU A 90 -8.75 -21.14 13.50
N ASP A 91 -8.72 -22.17 14.34
CA ASP A 91 -9.77 -22.46 15.31
C ASP A 91 -9.94 -21.29 16.29
N ARG A 92 -8.84 -20.68 16.74
CA ARG A 92 -8.91 -19.49 17.59
C ARG A 92 -9.46 -18.26 16.86
N VAL A 93 -9.03 -18.03 15.61
CA VAL A 93 -9.54 -16.92 14.80
C VAL A 93 -11.05 -17.06 14.54
N TRP A 94 -11.51 -18.28 14.26
CA TRP A 94 -12.93 -18.60 14.10
C TRP A 94 -13.71 -18.35 15.38
N GLN A 95 -13.22 -18.84 16.53
CA GLN A 95 -13.86 -18.61 17.83
C GLN A 95 -14.01 -17.13 18.19
N LEU A 96 -12.99 -16.31 17.89
CA LEU A 96 -12.99 -14.89 18.23
C LEU A 96 -13.86 -14.04 17.29
N ASN A 97 -14.03 -14.46 16.04
CA ASN A 97 -14.73 -13.69 15.02
C ASN A 97 -15.57 -14.60 14.10
N PRO A 98 -16.55 -15.36 14.62
CA PRO A 98 -17.23 -16.40 13.85
C PRO A 98 -18.12 -15.81 12.75
N LEU A 99 -18.82 -14.71 13.01
CA LEU A 99 -19.67 -14.05 12.02
C LEU A 99 -18.86 -13.44 10.86
N LEU A 100 -17.70 -12.83 11.17
CA LEU A 100 -16.76 -12.34 10.16
C LEU A 100 -16.20 -13.50 9.34
N GLY A 101 -15.75 -14.57 10.02
CA GLY A 101 -15.23 -15.77 9.38
C GLY A 101 -16.23 -16.40 8.42
N LYS A 102 -17.46 -16.64 8.88
CA LYS A 102 -18.55 -17.14 8.03
C LYS A 102 -18.75 -16.26 6.80
N THR A 103 -18.92 -14.95 7.01
CA THR A 103 -19.24 -14.03 5.92
C THR A 103 -18.13 -14.00 4.87
N VAL A 104 -16.87 -13.92 5.30
CA VAL A 104 -15.73 -13.91 4.36
C VAL A 104 -15.60 -15.23 3.62
N ILE A 105 -15.78 -16.36 4.30
CA ILE A 105 -15.71 -17.69 3.67
C ILE A 105 -16.84 -17.89 2.66
N ASP A 106 -18.08 -17.54 3.02
CA ASP A 106 -19.23 -17.62 2.13
C ASP A 106 -19.03 -16.76 0.87
N LEU A 107 -18.40 -15.59 1.00
CA LEU A 107 -18.02 -14.75 -0.14
C LEU A 107 -16.95 -15.44 -0.99
N VAL A 108 -15.78 -15.76 -0.42
CA VAL A 108 -14.65 -16.27 -1.21
C VAL A 108 -14.86 -17.66 -1.80
N ALA A 109 -15.83 -18.41 -1.28
CA ALA A 109 -16.28 -19.69 -1.84
C ALA A 109 -17.06 -19.51 -3.15
N GLN A 110 -17.73 -18.37 -3.36
CA GLN A 110 -18.46 -18.09 -4.59
C GLN A 110 -17.54 -17.70 -5.73
N ARG A 111 -16.53 -16.86 -5.44
CA ARG A 111 -15.48 -16.42 -6.39
C ARG A 111 -14.33 -15.76 -5.64
N ALA A 112 -13.26 -15.42 -6.35
CA ALA A 112 -12.21 -14.58 -5.78
C ALA A 112 -12.72 -13.13 -5.59
N TYR A 113 -12.41 -12.53 -4.44
CA TYR A 113 -12.80 -11.15 -4.10
C TYR A 113 -11.58 -10.29 -3.81
N HIS A 114 -11.60 -9.03 -4.24
CA HIS A 114 -10.62 -8.05 -3.77
C HIS A 114 -10.85 -7.73 -2.30
N LYS A 115 -9.80 -7.40 -1.55
CA LYS A 115 -9.91 -7.07 -0.11
C LYS A 115 -10.90 -5.91 0.15
N ASP A 116 -10.89 -4.90 -0.72
CA ASP A 116 -11.85 -3.79 -0.64
C ASP A 116 -13.29 -4.23 -0.95
N GLU A 117 -13.48 -5.21 -1.83
CA GLU A 117 -14.83 -5.74 -2.10
C GLU A 117 -15.36 -6.49 -0.88
N ILE A 118 -14.51 -7.26 -0.20
CA ILE A 118 -14.87 -7.91 1.07
C ILE A 118 -15.27 -6.86 2.09
N TYR A 119 -14.49 -5.78 2.25
CA TYR A 119 -14.84 -4.69 3.16
C TYR A 119 -16.19 -4.04 2.80
N LYS A 120 -16.48 -3.83 1.51
CA LYS A 120 -17.78 -3.32 1.04
C LYS A 120 -18.94 -4.27 1.37
N GLN A 121 -18.74 -5.57 1.20
CA GLN A 121 -19.75 -6.57 1.54
C GLN A 121 -20.02 -6.61 3.05
N LEU A 122 -18.98 -6.47 3.88
CA LEU A 122 -19.12 -6.32 5.32
C LEU A 122 -19.83 -5.01 5.73
N GLY A 123 -19.73 -3.96 4.92
CA GLY A 123 -20.50 -2.72 5.11
C GLY A 123 -21.94 -2.77 4.58
N SER A 124 -22.35 -3.87 3.94
CA SER A 124 -23.69 -4.02 3.37
C SER A 124 -24.70 -4.52 4.40
N SER A 125 -25.99 -4.48 4.05
CA SER A 125 -27.07 -5.03 4.88
C SER A 125 -27.02 -6.54 5.09
N VAL A 126 -26.18 -7.26 4.33
CA VAL A 126 -26.00 -8.72 4.44
C VAL A 126 -25.22 -9.08 5.71
N TYR A 127 -24.30 -8.22 6.14
CA TYR A 127 -23.50 -8.46 7.32
C TYR A 127 -24.17 -7.86 8.55
N LYS A 128 -24.59 -8.73 9.48
CA LYS A 128 -25.35 -8.35 10.68
C LYS A 128 -24.48 -7.96 11.89
N GLY A 129 -23.15 -8.00 11.75
CA GLY A 129 -22.20 -7.73 12.84
C GLY A 129 -21.69 -6.29 12.87
N LEU A 130 -20.84 -5.98 13.87
CA LEU A 130 -20.06 -4.74 13.84
C LEU A 130 -19.02 -4.82 12.70
N VAL A 131 -18.93 -3.78 11.87
CA VAL A 131 -17.97 -3.77 10.75
C VAL A 131 -16.56 -3.61 11.31
N PRO A 132 -15.60 -4.51 10.98
CA PRO A 132 -14.21 -4.36 11.42
C PRO A 132 -13.61 -3.07 10.82
N SER A 133 -12.67 -2.45 11.51
CA SER A 133 -11.85 -1.41 10.89
C SER A 133 -11.02 -2.00 9.74
N ARG A 134 -10.62 -1.17 8.75
CA ARG A 134 -9.76 -1.65 7.63
C ARG A 134 -8.48 -2.34 8.12
N PRO A 135 -7.72 -1.79 9.10
CA PRO A 135 -6.55 -2.48 9.64
C PRO A 135 -6.88 -3.80 10.34
N ALA A 136 -8.02 -3.89 11.04
CA ALA A 136 -8.44 -5.13 11.69
C ALA A 136 -8.81 -6.22 10.68
N LEU A 137 -9.54 -5.86 9.61
CA LEU A 137 -9.84 -6.79 8.52
C LEU A 137 -8.56 -7.24 7.81
N GLU A 138 -7.64 -6.33 7.51
CA GLU A 138 -6.37 -6.66 6.88
C GLU A 138 -5.56 -7.64 7.75
N THR A 139 -5.52 -7.42 9.07
CA THR A 139 -4.89 -8.33 10.01
C THR A 139 -5.56 -9.71 9.97
N TRP A 140 -6.89 -9.76 10.02
CA TRP A 140 -7.64 -11.01 9.92
C TRP A 140 -7.32 -11.78 8.62
N LEU A 141 -7.30 -11.07 7.48
CA LEU A 141 -6.97 -11.65 6.17
C LEU A 141 -5.53 -12.16 6.11
N GLN A 142 -4.57 -11.44 6.69
CA GLN A 142 -3.18 -11.86 6.76
C GLN A 142 -3.02 -13.16 7.54
N ILE A 143 -3.71 -13.30 8.68
CA ILE A 143 -3.68 -14.54 9.47
C ILE A 143 -4.31 -15.69 8.68
N ALA A 144 -5.48 -15.45 8.06
CA ALA A 144 -6.18 -16.44 7.25
C ALA A 144 -5.33 -16.91 6.04
N ILE A 145 -4.56 -16.02 5.42
CA ILE A 145 -3.63 -16.37 4.33
C ILE A 145 -2.42 -17.14 4.86
N ALA A 146 -1.80 -16.66 5.94
CA ALA A 146 -0.61 -17.28 6.53
C ALA A 146 -0.86 -18.71 7.02
N THR A 147 -2.07 -18.98 7.49
CA THR A 147 -2.53 -20.30 7.94
C THR A 147 -3.16 -21.13 6.83
N GLY A 148 -3.22 -20.62 5.59
CA GLY A 148 -3.73 -21.35 4.42
C GLY A 148 -5.25 -21.57 4.38
N LEU A 149 -6.02 -20.88 5.22
CA LEU A 149 -7.49 -20.79 5.05
C LEU A 149 -7.83 -20.07 3.75
N LEU A 150 -7.10 -18.99 3.46
CA LEU A 150 -7.20 -18.23 2.22
C LEU A 150 -5.90 -18.32 1.42
N ARG A 151 -5.96 -18.00 0.14
CA ARG A 151 -4.78 -17.77 -0.70
C ARG A 151 -4.99 -16.56 -1.58
N THR A 152 -3.89 -15.92 -1.94
CA THR A 152 -3.88 -14.76 -2.83
C THR A 152 -3.94 -15.21 -4.28
N LEU A 153 -4.83 -14.64 -5.07
CA LEU A 153 -4.92 -14.80 -6.52
C LEU A 153 -4.81 -13.41 -7.16
N GLY A 154 -3.58 -13.02 -7.51
CA GLY A 154 -3.28 -11.65 -7.94
C GLY A 154 -3.48 -10.66 -6.80
N ILE A 155 -4.48 -9.77 -6.94
CA ILE A 155 -4.89 -8.81 -5.89
C ILE A 155 -6.13 -9.27 -5.11
N ALA A 156 -6.72 -10.39 -5.50
CA ALA A 156 -7.88 -10.98 -4.87
C ALA A 156 -7.48 -12.06 -3.87
N VAL A 157 -8.41 -12.43 -3.00
CA VAL A 157 -8.32 -13.58 -2.12
C VAL A 157 -9.39 -14.60 -2.50
N THR A 158 -9.03 -15.88 -2.40
CA THR A 158 -9.91 -17.03 -2.64
C THR A 158 -9.63 -18.11 -1.60
N THR A 159 -10.41 -19.18 -1.59
CA THR A 159 -10.24 -20.32 -0.68
C THR A 159 -8.85 -20.94 -0.83
N GLY A 160 -8.18 -21.13 0.30
CA GLY A 160 -6.88 -21.80 0.41
C GLY A 160 -6.99 -23.31 0.60
N PRO A 161 -5.86 -24.02 0.73
CA PRO A 161 -5.83 -25.46 0.89
C PRO A 161 -6.51 -25.98 2.17
N ARG A 162 -6.66 -25.15 3.22
CA ARG A 162 -7.31 -25.53 4.48
C ARG A 162 -8.76 -25.05 4.60
N ALA A 163 -9.36 -24.57 3.50
CA ALA A 163 -10.69 -23.96 3.55
C ALA A 163 -11.84 -24.95 3.79
N GLU A 164 -11.69 -26.22 3.39
CA GLU A 164 -12.79 -27.19 3.37
C GLU A 164 -13.51 -27.33 4.72
N ARG A 165 -12.76 -27.54 5.81
CA ARG A 165 -13.31 -27.61 7.17
C ARG A 165 -14.10 -26.36 7.55
N TYR A 166 -13.57 -25.18 7.23
CA TYR A 166 -14.20 -23.91 7.62
C TYR A 166 -15.37 -23.52 6.72
N VAL A 167 -15.41 -24.00 5.47
CA VAL A 167 -16.60 -23.93 4.62
C VAL A 167 -17.74 -24.75 5.24
N GLN A 168 -17.45 -25.96 5.73
CA GLN A 168 -18.45 -26.78 6.42
C GLN A 168 -18.93 -26.11 7.73
N LEU A 169 -18.02 -25.54 8.52
CA LEU A 169 -18.37 -24.78 9.71
C LEU A 169 -19.23 -23.54 9.37
N ALA A 170 -18.88 -22.80 8.32
CA ALA A 170 -19.66 -21.65 7.86
C ALA A 170 -21.07 -22.05 7.41
N GLN A 171 -21.22 -23.19 6.73
CA GLN A 171 -22.53 -23.71 6.31
C GLN A 171 -23.40 -24.14 7.49
N ALA A 172 -22.80 -24.72 8.53
CA ALA A 172 -23.49 -25.17 9.73
C ALA A 172 -23.77 -24.04 10.74
N PHE A 173 -23.15 -22.87 10.59
CA PHE A 173 -23.28 -21.76 11.52
C PHE A 173 -24.58 -20.98 11.32
N ASP A 174 -25.48 -21.07 12.29
CA ASP A 174 -26.72 -20.30 12.35
C ASP A 174 -26.43 -18.87 12.85
N VAL A 175 -26.57 -17.91 11.94
CA VAL A 175 -26.33 -16.49 12.23
C VAL A 175 -27.38 -15.92 13.17
N ASP A 176 -28.64 -16.35 13.04
CA ASP A 176 -29.75 -15.79 13.80
C ASP A 176 -29.75 -16.31 15.25
N GLU A 177 -29.35 -17.58 15.46
CA GLU A 177 -29.08 -18.14 16.78
C GLU A 177 -27.89 -17.42 17.45
N PHE A 178 -26.76 -17.29 16.73
CA PHE A 178 -25.58 -16.61 17.27
C PHE A 178 -25.86 -15.18 17.71
N LEU A 179 -26.64 -14.41 16.94
CA LEU A 179 -26.97 -13.03 17.27
C LEU A 179 -27.88 -12.89 18.50
N GLN A 180 -28.63 -13.94 18.86
CA GLN A 180 -29.46 -13.96 20.06
C GLN A 180 -28.65 -14.29 21.32
N ASP A 181 -27.64 -15.16 21.18
CA ASP A 181 -26.84 -15.68 22.29
C ASP A 181 -25.54 -14.91 22.53
N ASP A 182 -25.14 -14.01 21.62
CA ASP A 182 -23.86 -13.33 21.69
C ASP A 182 -23.71 -12.47 22.96
N LYS A 183 -22.87 -12.95 23.88
CA LYS A 183 -22.42 -12.23 25.07
C LYS A 183 -20.96 -11.86 24.85
N PRO A 184 -20.61 -10.56 24.90
CA PRO A 184 -19.23 -10.15 24.70
C PRO A 184 -18.31 -10.82 25.75
N GLU A 185 -17.20 -11.40 25.30
CA GLU A 185 -16.19 -11.94 26.20
C GLU A 185 -15.68 -10.83 27.14
N PRO A 186 -15.51 -11.11 28.44
CA PRO A 186 -15.00 -10.13 29.38
C PRO A 186 -13.59 -9.68 28.98
N GLU A 187 -13.31 -8.38 29.12
CA GLU A 187 -11.99 -7.86 28.78
C GLU A 187 -10.89 -8.43 29.71
N PRO A 188 -9.70 -8.76 29.16
CA PRO A 188 -8.58 -9.20 29.98
C PRO A 188 -8.19 -8.12 30.99
N LEU A 189 -8.18 -8.46 32.28
CA LEU A 189 -7.70 -7.58 33.33
C LEU A 189 -6.18 -7.41 33.21
N ILE A 190 -5.73 -6.18 32.98
CA ILE A 190 -4.31 -5.81 33.05
C ILE A 190 -4.05 -5.27 34.45
N PRO A 191 -3.17 -5.90 35.26
CA PRO A 191 -2.78 -5.34 36.54
C PRO A 191 -2.19 -3.94 36.35
N ASN A 192 -2.64 -2.96 37.15
CA ASN A 192 -2.14 -1.58 37.11
C ASN A 192 -0.61 -1.58 37.23
N ALA A 193 0.07 -1.27 36.12
CA ALA A 193 1.50 -1.08 36.07
C ALA A 193 1.83 0.35 36.51
N THR A 194 1.52 0.70 37.76
CA THR A 194 2.09 1.89 38.38
C THR A 194 3.56 1.59 38.72
N ASP A 195 4.46 2.42 38.18
CA ASP A 195 5.83 2.72 38.66
C ASP A 195 7.09 2.12 38.00
N ASP A 196 7.04 1.20 37.02
CA ASP A 196 8.29 0.59 36.51
C ASP A 196 8.76 1.05 35.10
N ASP A 197 7.95 1.81 34.34
CA ASP A 197 8.33 2.27 32.98
C ASP A 197 9.18 3.57 32.98
N ALA A 198 9.41 4.21 34.14
CA ALA A 198 10.21 5.43 34.27
C ALA A 198 11.72 5.18 34.47
N ALA A 199 12.14 3.97 34.85
CA ALA A 199 13.52 3.71 35.26
C ALA A 199 14.48 3.30 34.11
N ALA A 200 13.97 3.05 32.90
CA ALA A 200 14.80 2.60 31.76
C ALA A 200 15.26 3.73 30.82
N ALA A 201 14.94 4.99 31.12
CA ALA A 201 15.32 6.15 30.34
C ALA A 201 16.09 7.18 31.19
N ALA A 202 17.26 6.80 31.71
CA ALA A 202 18.23 7.75 32.23
C ALA A 202 19.29 8.02 31.14
N PRO A 203 19.51 9.28 30.70
CA PRO A 203 20.56 9.60 29.74
C PRO A 203 21.92 9.68 30.44
N VAL A 204 22.94 9.12 29.79
CA VAL A 204 24.35 9.32 30.15
C VAL A 204 24.71 10.77 29.81
N GLU A 205 25.11 11.55 30.81
CA GLU A 205 25.69 12.88 30.63
C GLU A 205 27.01 12.78 29.84
N THR A 206 27.01 13.32 28.62
CA THR A 206 28.24 13.77 27.94
C THR A 206 28.16 15.27 27.75
N THR A 207 29.08 15.97 28.39
CA THR A 207 29.36 17.40 28.28
C THR A 207 30.04 17.73 26.95
N GLY A 208 29.45 18.61 26.15
CA GLY A 208 30.04 19.16 24.91
C GLY A 208 29.05 20.07 24.17
N PRO A 209 29.50 21.19 23.56
CA PRO A 209 28.70 22.41 23.45
C PRO A 209 27.71 22.44 22.28
N GLU A 210 26.70 23.27 22.50
CA GLU A 210 25.55 23.60 21.66
C GLU A 210 25.86 23.79 20.17
N SER A 211 25.20 22.98 19.33
CA SER A 211 24.87 23.34 17.96
C SER A 211 23.41 22.99 17.71
N SER A 212 22.59 24.04 17.69
CA SER A 212 21.15 23.99 17.54
C SER A 212 20.78 23.64 16.10
N ILE A 213 20.55 22.36 15.80
CA ILE A 213 19.83 21.94 14.60
C ILE A 213 18.40 21.60 15.03
N PRO A 214 17.35 22.28 14.51
CA PRO A 214 15.99 21.92 14.83
C PRO A 214 15.67 20.58 14.16
N ILE A 215 15.54 19.53 14.96
CA ILE A 215 14.96 18.26 14.55
C ILE A 215 13.47 18.53 14.31
N ALA A 216 13.11 18.64 13.03
CA ALA A 216 11.72 18.70 12.60
C ALA A 216 11.00 17.44 13.09
N ALA A 217 9.93 17.67 13.85
CA ALA A 217 9.01 16.65 14.32
C ALA A 217 8.53 15.80 13.13
N SER A 218 8.65 14.48 13.28
CA SER A 218 8.08 13.50 12.36
C SER A 218 6.56 13.62 12.42
N ALA A 219 5.98 14.32 11.45
CA ALA A 219 4.54 14.38 11.27
C ALA A 219 3.99 12.98 10.92
N PRO A 220 2.78 12.62 11.39
CA PRO A 220 2.20 11.32 11.11
C PRO A 220 1.91 11.16 9.61
N SER A 221 2.34 10.02 9.09
CA SER A 221 1.93 9.46 7.79
C SER A 221 0.42 9.39 7.69
N GLY A 222 -0.19 10.01 6.67
CA GLY A 222 -1.63 9.92 6.48
C GLY A 222 -2.19 10.48 5.17
N SER A 223 -1.38 10.76 4.15
CA SER A 223 -1.93 11.13 2.85
C SER A 223 -2.47 9.88 2.14
N PRO A 224 -3.74 9.85 1.69
CA PRO A 224 -4.32 8.72 0.96
C PRO A 224 -3.76 8.61 -0.48
N LEU A 225 -2.94 9.58 -0.90
CA LEU A 225 -2.30 9.59 -2.21
C LEU A 225 -1.10 8.63 -2.25
N PRO A 226 -0.83 8.02 -3.43
CA PRO A 226 0.40 7.26 -3.62
C PRO A 226 1.62 8.16 -3.39
N ALA A 227 2.72 7.58 -2.90
CA ALA A 227 3.91 8.31 -2.45
C ALA A 227 4.39 9.43 -3.42
N PRO A 228 4.47 9.21 -4.75
CA PRO A 228 4.91 10.25 -5.70
C PRO A 228 4.00 11.48 -5.73
N LEU A 229 2.72 11.33 -5.40
CA LEU A 229 1.70 12.37 -5.48
C LEU A 229 1.36 13.01 -4.12
N ARG A 230 2.01 12.59 -3.02
CA ARG A 230 1.69 13.08 -1.66
C ARG A 230 1.92 14.56 -1.45
N HIS A 231 2.76 15.17 -2.29
CA HIS A 231 3.01 16.60 -2.27
C HIS A 231 1.83 17.41 -2.85
N LEU A 232 0.89 16.76 -3.54
CA LEU A 232 -0.29 17.40 -4.08
C LEU A 232 -1.35 17.60 -2.98
N SER A 233 -1.95 18.79 -2.96
CA SER A 233 -3.08 19.13 -2.11
C SER A 233 -4.10 19.97 -2.88
N ALA A 234 -5.37 19.82 -2.53
CA ALA A 234 -6.46 20.70 -2.97
C ALA A 234 -6.47 22.06 -2.23
N ASP A 235 -5.65 22.22 -1.19
CA ASP A 235 -5.58 23.48 -0.44
C ASP A 235 -5.15 24.64 -1.36
N GLY A 236 -5.90 25.73 -1.29
CA GLY A 236 -5.71 26.92 -2.12
C GLY A 236 -6.03 26.73 -3.60
N VAL A 237 -6.54 25.56 -4.02
CA VAL A 237 -6.97 25.32 -5.40
C VAL A 237 -8.43 25.73 -5.55
N PRO A 238 -8.78 26.55 -6.56
CA PRO A 238 -10.18 26.85 -6.80
C PRO A 238 -10.99 25.57 -7.07
N SER A 239 -12.17 25.49 -6.47
CA SER A 239 -13.06 24.36 -6.72
C SER A 239 -13.46 24.34 -8.20
N PRO A 240 -13.25 23.21 -8.92
CA PRO A 240 -13.76 23.04 -10.28
C PRO A 240 -15.30 22.96 -10.35
N ARG A 241 -15.99 22.88 -9.21
CA ARG A 241 -17.46 22.77 -9.14
C ARG A 241 -18.17 24.13 -9.17
N ASN A 242 -19.46 24.10 -9.50
CA ASN A 242 -20.39 25.23 -9.56
C ASN A 242 -20.00 26.34 -10.55
N ARG A 243 -19.25 25.98 -11.60
CA ARG A 243 -18.70 26.95 -12.56
C ARG A 243 -19.49 27.05 -13.87
N GLU A 244 -20.20 25.99 -14.27
CA GLU A 244 -20.97 25.94 -15.52
C GLU A 244 -22.26 25.12 -15.40
N ARG A 245 -23.15 25.24 -16.41
CA ARG A 245 -24.38 24.42 -16.50
C ARG A 245 -24.00 22.94 -16.57
N PRO A 246 -24.66 22.05 -15.81
CA PRO A 246 -24.35 20.63 -15.82
C PRO A 246 -24.48 20.06 -17.23
N VAL A 247 -23.48 19.29 -17.67
CA VAL A 247 -23.53 18.59 -18.96
C VAL A 247 -24.70 17.59 -18.90
N PRO A 248 -25.72 17.72 -19.76
CA PRO A 248 -26.85 16.81 -19.76
C PRO A 248 -26.37 15.42 -20.20
N THR A 249 -26.32 14.50 -19.24
CA THR A 249 -25.97 13.11 -19.48
C THR A 249 -27.24 12.28 -19.43
N SER A 250 -27.52 11.55 -20.51
CA SER A 250 -28.65 10.63 -20.55
C SER A 250 -28.32 9.42 -19.68
N ARG A 251 -29.18 9.09 -18.71
CA ARG A 251 -29.08 7.87 -17.90
C ARG A 251 -29.11 6.56 -18.72
N PHE A 252 -29.44 6.65 -20.01
CA PHE A 252 -29.49 5.50 -20.93
C PHE A 252 -28.23 5.37 -21.79
N ALA A 253 -27.28 6.31 -21.68
CA ALA A 253 -26.01 6.22 -22.38
C ALA A 253 -25.10 5.19 -21.69
N GLN A 254 -24.65 4.17 -22.43
CA GLN A 254 -23.64 3.22 -21.94
C GLN A 254 -22.22 3.81 -22.00
N GLU A 255 -21.99 4.77 -22.90
CA GLU A 255 -20.71 5.44 -23.14
C GLU A 255 -20.95 6.95 -23.34
N PHE A 256 -19.93 7.77 -23.07
CA PHE A 256 -19.99 9.20 -23.37
C PHE A 256 -19.58 9.44 -24.83
N SER A 257 -20.31 10.33 -25.51
CA SER A 257 -19.94 10.75 -26.87
C SER A 257 -18.63 11.53 -26.87
N ASP A 258 -17.94 11.55 -28.01
CA ASP A 258 -16.71 12.34 -28.16
C ASP A 258 -16.93 13.84 -27.87
N ASP A 259 -18.10 14.40 -28.24
CA ASP A 259 -18.46 15.79 -27.90
C ASP A 259 -18.43 16.06 -26.38
N VAL A 260 -18.93 15.10 -25.58
CA VAL A 260 -18.96 15.21 -24.12
C VAL A 260 -17.55 15.08 -23.52
N LEU A 261 -16.72 14.21 -24.10
CA LEU A 261 -15.32 14.07 -23.69
C LEU A 261 -14.50 15.31 -24.05
N ASP A 262 -14.74 15.92 -25.21
CA ASP A 262 -14.07 17.16 -25.64
C ASP A 262 -14.50 18.36 -24.81
N GLU A 263 -15.78 18.47 -24.44
CA GLU A 263 -16.25 19.48 -23.48
C GLU A 263 -15.58 19.29 -22.13
N THR A 264 -15.50 18.05 -21.63
CA THR A 264 -14.84 17.72 -20.35
C THR A 264 -13.37 18.10 -20.36
N ARG A 265 -12.65 17.76 -21.43
CA ARG A 265 -11.25 18.14 -21.66
C ARG A 265 -11.08 19.66 -21.57
N THR A 266 -11.95 20.40 -22.25
CA THR A 266 -11.92 21.87 -22.30
C THR A 266 -12.15 22.48 -20.91
N ARG A 267 -13.09 21.95 -20.15
CA ARG A 267 -13.37 22.40 -18.77
C ARG A 267 -12.19 22.12 -17.82
N ILE A 268 -11.52 20.98 -17.93
CA ILE A 268 -10.33 20.66 -17.14
C ILE A 268 -9.19 21.63 -17.48
N ALA A 269 -8.95 21.88 -18.77
CA ALA A 269 -7.92 22.82 -19.22
C ALA A 269 -8.19 24.25 -18.72
N SER A 270 -9.44 24.73 -18.84
CA SER A 270 -9.84 26.05 -18.34
C SER A 270 -9.61 26.15 -16.82
N TRP A 271 -10.08 25.16 -16.05
CA TRP A 271 -9.89 25.12 -14.61
C TRP A 271 -8.41 25.11 -14.22
N TRP A 272 -7.58 24.32 -14.91
CA TRP A 272 -6.15 24.23 -14.61
C TRP A 272 -5.43 25.57 -14.86
N SER A 273 -5.81 26.28 -15.93
CA SER A 273 -5.25 27.61 -16.22
C SER A 273 -5.52 28.64 -15.11
N GLU A 274 -6.66 28.52 -14.42
CA GLU A 274 -7.01 29.38 -13.28
C GLU A 274 -6.34 28.93 -11.98
N ALA A 275 -6.13 27.63 -11.80
CA ALA A 275 -5.49 27.09 -10.60
C ALA A 275 -4.06 27.61 -10.43
N GLN A 276 -3.37 27.98 -11.54
CA GLN A 276 -2.04 28.58 -11.57
C GLN A 276 -1.00 27.88 -10.67
N LYS A 277 -1.14 26.56 -10.46
CA LYS A 277 -0.21 25.81 -9.63
C LYS A 277 1.05 25.49 -10.43
N PRO A 278 2.25 25.75 -9.87
CA PRO A 278 3.48 25.24 -10.46
C PRO A 278 3.46 23.71 -10.44
N SER A 279 3.91 23.10 -11.53
CA SER A 279 4.14 21.65 -11.52
C SER A 279 5.28 21.35 -10.55
N LEU A 280 5.07 20.34 -9.69
CA LEU A 280 6.05 19.88 -8.71
C LEU A 280 6.64 18.51 -9.09
N THR A 281 6.48 18.13 -10.36
CA THR A 281 7.02 16.88 -10.89
C THR A 281 8.51 16.77 -10.58
N TYR A 282 8.95 15.55 -10.31
CA TYR A 282 10.36 15.26 -10.26
C TYR A 282 11.04 15.62 -11.58
N GLN A 283 12.21 16.22 -11.46
CA GLN A 283 13.11 16.58 -12.53
C GLN A 283 14.39 15.75 -12.42
N PRO A 284 15.09 15.48 -13.53
CA PRO A 284 16.38 14.79 -13.48
C PRO A 284 17.40 15.46 -12.56
N SER A 285 17.41 16.80 -12.52
CA SER A 285 18.29 17.58 -11.65
C SER A 285 18.03 17.38 -10.15
N ASP A 286 16.82 16.97 -9.73
CA ASP A 286 16.56 16.63 -8.33
C ASP A 286 17.41 15.43 -7.85
N PHE A 287 17.88 14.60 -8.79
CA PHE A 287 18.68 13.41 -8.56
C PHE A 287 20.12 13.55 -9.08
N GLY A 288 20.56 14.78 -9.34
CA GLY A 288 21.90 15.04 -9.87
C GLY A 288 22.14 14.43 -11.26
N LEU A 289 21.08 14.20 -12.03
CA LEU A 289 21.17 13.66 -13.38
C LEU A 289 21.15 14.81 -14.39
N ASP A 290 22.15 14.84 -15.25
CA ASP A 290 22.24 15.76 -16.37
C ASP A 290 22.34 14.99 -17.71
N PRO A 291 22.11 15.67 -18.85
CA PRO A 291 22.22 15.03 -20.16
C PRO A 291 23.65 14.60 -20.54
N GLU A 292 24.69 15.18 -19.93
CA GLU A 292 26.09 14.86 -20.23
C GLU A 292 26.49 13.51 -19.63
N ALA A 293 25.95 13.18 -18.44
CA ALA A 293 26.13 11.89 -17.78
C ALA A 293 25.68 10.70 -18.65
N TRP A 294 24.73 10.93 -19.57
CA TRP A 294 24.32 9.89 -20.53
C TRP A 294 25.45 9.52 -21.50
N VAL A 295 26.26 10.48 -21.92
CA VAL A 295 27.39 10.24 -22.83
C VAL A 295 28.52 9.50 -22.11
N GLU A 296 28.71 9.77 -20.82
CA GLU A 296 29.77 9.15 -20.01
C GLU A 296 29.42 7.71 -19.58
N GLY A 297 28.14 7.45 -19.27
CA GLY A 297 27.71 6.17 -18.72
C GLY A 297 26.20 5.97 -18.80
N ALA A 298 25.66 5.79 -20.01
CA ALA A 298 24.22 5.69 -20.26
C ALA A 298 23.51 4.61 -19.40
N ASP A 299 24.10 3.43 -19.23
CA ASP A 299 23.53 2.36 -18.39
C ASP A 299 23.52 2.72 -16.90
N GLU A 300 24.53 3.45 -16.42
CA GLU A 300 24.54 3.96 -15.05
C GLU A 300 23.43 4.99 -14.85
N VAL A 301 23.17 5.85 -15.85
CA VAL A 301 22.05 6.78 -15.81
C VAL A 301 20.71 6.04 -15.74
N VAL A 302 20.49 5.02 -16.58
CA VAL A 302 19.27 4.19 -16.52
C VAL A 302 19.11 3.55 -15.13
N TYR A 303 20.19 3.03 -14.57
CA TYR A 303 20.21 2.49 -13.21
C TYR A 303 19.83 3.55 -12.17
N ARG A 304 20.45 4.73 -12.18
CA ARG A 304 20.14 5.82 -11.24
C ARG A 304 18.69 6.29 -11.36
N VAL A 305 18.15 6.37 -12.58
CA VAL A 305 16.72 6.65 -12.81
C VAL A 305 15.83 5.55 -12.22
N ALA A 306 16.20 4.27 -12.37
CA ALA A 306 15.47 3.16 -11.77
C ALA A 306 15.50 3.20 -10.23
N VAL A 307 16.63 3.57 -9.61
CA VAL A 307 16.74 3.81 -8.16
C VAL A 307 15.81 4.93 -7.75
N ALA A 308 15.84 6.08 -8.45
CA ALA A 308 14.96 7.21 -8.17
C ALA A 308 13.47 6.81 -8.23
N ALA A 309 13.09 6.03 -9.24
CA ALA A 309 11.74 5.48 -9.37
C ALA A 309 11.37 4.57 -8.20
N ALA A 310 12.26 3.66 -7.78
CA ALA A 310 12.03 2.78 -6.64
C ALA A 310 11.82 3.58 -5.36
N LEU A 311 12.63 4.61 -5.12
CA LEU A 311 12.50 5.47 -3.94
C LEU A 311 11.19 6.27 -3.98
N ALA A 312 10.89 6.93 -5.09
CA ALA A 312 9.70 7.77 -5.24
C ALA A 312 8.39 6.98 -4.98
N PHE A 313 8.33 5.71 -5.41
CA PHE A 313 7.11 4.91 -5.30
C PHE A 313 7.07 4.03 -4.04
N ARG A 314 8.22 3.60 -3.50
CA ARG A 314 8.28 2.55 -2.49
C ARG A 314 8.98 2.93 -1.19
N LEU A 315 9.65 4.07 -1.10
CA LEU A 315 10.25 4.53 0.17
C LEU A 315 9.18 4.99 1.17
N ASP A 316 7.99 5.34 0.68
CA ASP A 316 6.84 5.76 1.48
C ASP A 316 7.07 7.08 2.23
N ARG A 317 7.78 8.02 1.58
CA ARG A 317 8.13 9.35 2.11
C ARG A 317 7.63 10.46 1.18
N ASP A 318 7.69 11.71 1.63
CA ASP A 318 7.42 12.87 0.78
C ASP A 318 8.55 13.13 -0.24
N ARG A 319 8.30 14.08 -1.15
CA ARG A 319 9.23 14.44 -2.24
C ARG A 319 10.63 14.79 -1.73
N ASN A 320 10.72 15.64 -0.72
CA ASN A 320 11.99 16.15 -0.20
C ASN A 320 12.77 15.04 0.49
N ALA A 321 12.09 14.18 1.25
CA ALA A 321 12.71 13.03 1.89
C ALA A 321 13.18 11.97 0.87
N VAL A 322 12.46 11.76 -0.24
CA VAL A 322 12.92 10.91 -1.35
C VAL A 322 14.21 11.45 -1.97
N ILE A 323 14.24 12.75 -2.27
CA ILE A 323 15.42 13.42 -2.84
C ILE A 323 16.60 13.36 -1.87
N ALA A 324 16.35 13.63 -0.58
CA ALA A 324 17.39 13.54 0.45
C ALA A 324 17.94 12.11 0.57
N ALA A 325 17.08 11.09 0.52
CA ALA A 325 17.51 9.69 0.57
C ALA A 325 18.37 9.31 -0.64
N PHE A 326 17.97 9.74 -1.85
CA PHE A 326 18.77 9.52 -3.06
C PHE A 326 20.15 10.21 -2.94
N ASN A 327 20.17 11.49 -2.57
CA ASN A 327 21.40 12.26 -2.43
C ASN A 327 22.32 11.72 -1.34
N SER A 328 21.78 11.15 -0.26
CA SER A 328 22.58 10.46 0.77
C SER A 328 23.24 9.20 0.23
N LEU A 329 22.54 8.41 -0.61
CA LEU A 329 23.14 7.25 -1.27
C LEU A 329 24.24 7.66 -2.24
N ASP A 330 23.99 8.71 -3.04
CA ASP A 330 24.95 9.20 -4.03
C ASP A 330 26.22 9.78 -3.38
N LYS A 331 26.07 10.69 -2.42
CA LYS A 331 27.19 11.31 -1.70
C LYS A 331 28.04 10.32 -0.92
N ALA A 332 27.45 9.22 -0.49
CA ALA A 332 28.15 8.15 0.19
C ALA A 332 28.92 7.20 -0.76
N GLY A 333 28.84 7.40 -2.08
CA GLY A 333 29.43 6.52 -3.09
C GLY A 333 28.65 5.21 -3.32
N VAL A 334 27.58 4.98 -2.54
CA VAL A 334 26.83 3.72 -2.53
C VAL A 334 26.21 3.39 -3.88
N LEU A 335 25.70 4.41 -4.60
CA LEU A 335 25.09 4.15 -5.91
C LEU A 335 26.11 3.62 -6.91
N GLY A 336 27.31 4.20 -6.96
CA GLY A 336 28.41 3.76 -7.82
C GLY A 336 28.92 2.37 -7.44
N ASP A 337 29.12 2.12 -6.14
CA ASP A 337 29.53 0.81 -5.62
C ASP A 337 28.53 -0.27 -6.04
N LEU A 338 27.23 -0.05 -5.78
CA LEU A 338 26.18 -1.00 -6.13
C LEU A 338 26.08 -1.25 -7.64
N TYR A 339 26.25 -0.21 -8.47
CA TYR A 339 26.28 -0.34 -9.92
C TYR A 339 27.43 -1.25 -10.38
N GLN A 340 28.61 -1.12 -9.75
CA GLN A 340 29.76 -1.97 -10.01
C GLN A 340 29.66 -3.36 -9.35
N GLY A 341 28.56 -3.66 -8.67
CA GLY A 341 28.34 -4.94 -7.98
C GLY A 341 29.09 -5.05 -6.63
N ILE A 342 29.56 -3.95 -6.09
CA ILE A 342 30.26 -3.87 -4.81
C ILE A 342 29.23 -3.58 -3.72
N VAL A 343 29.21 -4.42 -2.68
CA VAL A 343 28.34 -4.22 -1.51
C VAL A 343 29.15 -3.48 -0.44
N PRO A 344 28.70 -2.32 0.06
CA PRO A 344 29.40 -1.61 1.13
C PRO A 344 29.54 -2.48 2.38
N GLU A 345 30.76 -2.67 2.89
CA GLU A 345 31.01 -3.46 4.10
C GLU A 345 30.44 -2.80 5.36
N ASN A 346 30.41 -1.46 5.39
CA ASN A 346 29.83 -0.68 6.46
C ASN A 346 28.81 0.30 5.90
N LEU A 347 27.62 0.32 6.49
CA LEU A 347 26.56 1.23 6.10
C LEU A 347 26.83 2.61 6.74
N PRO A 348 26.97 3.69 5.95
CA PRO A 348 27.15 5.02 6.51
C PRO A 348 25.93 5.39 7.38
N VAL A 349 26.16 5.99 8.55
CA VAL A 349 25.12 6.25 9.57
C VAL A 349 23.93 7.09 9.04
N HIS A 350 24.14 7.85 7.97
CA HIS A 350 23.15 8.73 7.34
C HIS A 350 22.39 8.09 6.17
N VAL A 351 22.69 6.83 5.81
CA VAL A 351 22.00 6.10 4.74
C VAL A 351 20.81 5.34 5.32
N ASP A 352 19.62 5.60 4.79
CA ASP A 352 18.40 4.86 5.14
C ASP A 352 18.49 3.42 4.63
N ALA A 353 18.35 2.43 5.52
CA ALA A 353 18.46 1.01 5.19
C ALA A 353 17.41 0.54 4.16
N ARG A 354 16.20 1.11 4.17
CA ARG A 354 15.15 0.81 3.18
C ARG A 354 15.51 1.43 1.84
N ALA A 355 16.09 2.64 1.82
CA ALA A 355 16.59 3.25 0.60
C ALA A 355 17.71 2.42 -0.02
N LEU A 356 18.67 1.94 0.79
CA LEU A 356 19.72 1.04 0.33
C LEU A 356 19.15 -0.26 -0.25
N MET A 357 18.18 -0.89 0.43
CA MET A 357 17.54 -2.11 -0.06
C MET A 357 16.87 -1.91 -1.43
N LEU A 358 16.16 -0.79 -1.61
CA LEU A 358 15.54 -0.44 -2.88
C LEU A 358 16.58 -0.18 -3.98
N ALA A 359 17.65 0.55 -3.66
CA ALA A 359 18.75 0.79 -4.60
C ALA A 359 19.44 -0.51 -5.02
N SER A 360 19.73 -1.40 -4.06
CA SER A 360 20.35 -2.71 -4.31
C SER A 360 19.48 -3.59 -5.21
N LEU A 361 18.16 -3.54 -5.04
CA LEU A 361 17.24 -4.30 -5.88
C LEU A 361 17.19 -3.75 -7.32
N ALA A 362 17.24 -2.42 -7.49
CA ALA A 362 17.37 -1.79 -8.80
C ALA A 362 18.71 -2.18 -9.46
N ALA A 363 19.83 -2.10 -8.72
CA ALA A 363 21.15 -2.48 -9.20
C ALA A 363 21.18 -3.92 -9.72
N ARG A 364 20.62 -4.86 -8.93
CA ARG A 364 20.51 -6.27 -9.33
C ARG A 364 19.72 -6.46 -10.62
N ARG A 365 18.65 -5.68 -10.84
CA ARG A 365 17.84 -5.79 -12.07
C ARG A 365 18.55 -5.19 -13.28
N CYS A 366 19.22 -4.07 -13.10
CA CYS A 366 20.01 -3.46 -14.18
C CYS A 366 21.21 -4.34 -14.57
N SER A 367 21.86 -5.02 -13.61
CA SER A 367 22.97 -5.92 -13.92
C SER A 367 22.56 -7.21 -14.64
N GLU A 368 21.29 -7.63 -14.52
CA GLU A 368 20.74 -8.76 -15.28
C GLU A 368 20.54 -8.41 -16.77
N VAL A 369 20.57 -7.13 -17.15
CA VAL A 369 20.35 -6.66 -18.54
C VAL A 369 21.38 -5.59 -18.90
N PRO A 370 22.64 -5.98 -19.21
CA PRO A 370 23.64 -5.03 -19.66
C PRO A 370 23.25 -4.38 -21.00
N GLU A 371 23.79 -3.19 -21.27
CA GLU A 371 23.55 -2.42 -22.49
C GLU A 371 22.09 -2.03 -22.70
N LEU A 372 21.30 -1.94 -21.61
CA LEU A 372 19.91 -1.55 -21.66
C LEU A 372 19.76 -0.17 -22.30
N ALA A 373 20.64 0.78 -21.98
CA ALA A 373 20.60 2.12 -22.57
C ALA A 373 20.74 2.08 -24.10
N SER A 374 21.70 1.30 -24.63
CA SER A 374 21.87 1.11 -26.08
C SER A 374 20.64 0.44 -26.71
N GLN A 375 20.04 -0.53 -26.01
CA GLN A 375 18.80 -1.15 -26.48
C GLN A 375 17.64 -0.16 -26.56
N LEU A 376 17.56 0.83 -25.67
CA LEU A 376 16.54 1.88 -25.74
C LEU A 376 16.80 2.80 -26.93
N GLU A 377 18.01 3.32 -27.09
CA GLU A 377 18.37 4.19 -28.22
C GLU A 377 18.11 3.54 -29.58
N GLY A 378 18.36 2.24 -29.71
CA GLY A 378 18.17 1.49 -30.95
C GLY A 378 16.71 1.20 -31.32
N ARG A 379 15.72 1.59 -30.51
CA ARG A 379 14.30 1.32 -30.80
C ARG A 379 13.69 2.33 -31.76
N ALA A 380 12.71 1.86 -32.54
CA ALA A 380 12.02 2.70 -33.51
C ALA A 380 10.87 3.53 -32.88
N SER A 381 10.41 3.17 -31.67
CA SER A 381 9.27 3.79 -31.00
C SER A 381 9.35 3.72 -29.47
N ALA A 382 8.55 4.55 -28.80
CA ALA A 382 8.40 4.51 -27.34
C ALA A 382 7.78 3.18 -26.89
N ALA A 383 6.88 2.59 -27.69
CA ALA A 383 6.29 1.29 -27.39
C ALA A 383 7.35 0.17 -27.32
N GLU A 384 8.29 0.13 -28.27
CA GLU A 384 9.40 -0.84 -28.27
C GLU A 384 10.39 -0.58 -27.12
N ALA A 385 10.69 0.68 -26.83
CA ALA A 385 11.53 1.06 -25.70
C ALA A 385 10.89 0.65 -24.36
N PHE A 386 9.59 0.92 -24.20
CA PHE A 386 8.82 0.50 -23.03
C PHE A 386 8.79 -1.02 -22.88
N ALA A 387 8.58 -1.77 -23.96
CA ALA A 387 8.62 -3.24 -23.93
C ALA A 387 9.99 -3.79 -23.50
N SER A 388 11.08 -3.12 -23.91
CA SER A 388 12.44 -3.44 -23.47
C SER A 388 12.61 -3.18 -21.98
N LEU A 389 12.15 -2.02 -21.49
CA LEU A 389 12.13 -1.70 -20.06
C LEU A 389 11.26 -2.68 -19.26
N ASP A 390 10.07 -3.06 -19.73
CA ASP A 390 9.19 -4.00 -19.03
C ASP A 390 9.81 -5.40 -18.97
N THR A 391 10.49 -5.83 -20.04
CA THR A 391 11.22 -7.10 -20.03
C THR A 391 12.36 -7.08 -19.02
N ALA A 392 13.10 -5.99 -18.93
CA ALA A 392 14.26 -5.84 -18.06
C ALA A 392 13.89 -5.61 -16.58
N LEU A 393 12.96 -4.70 -16.34
CA LEU A 393 12.66 -4.11 -15.03
C LEU A 393 11.25 -4.46 -14.51
N GLY A 394 10.35 -4.93 -15.39
CA GLY A 394 8.93 -5.16 -15.10
C GLY A 394 8.64 -6.33 -14.14
N ARG A 395 9.58 -7.28 -13.99
CA ARG A 395 9.40 -8.50 -13.18
C ARG A 395 9.52 -8.21 -11.67
N GLY A 396 8.41 -7.79 -11.07
CA GLY A 396 8.19 -7.75 -9.63
C GLY A 396 8.59 -6.45 -8.92
N LEU A 397 9.33 -5.56 -9.60
CA LEU A 397 9.78 -4.29 -9.03
C LEU A 397 9.09 -3.07 -9.66
N PHE A 398 8.96 -3.02 -10.98
CA PHE A 398 8.44 -1.84 -11.65
C PHE A 398 7.24 -2.21 -12.51
N ARG A 399 6.15 -1.45 -12.45
CA ARG A 399 5.04 -1.56 -13.40
C ARG A 399 4.54 -0.17 -13.78
N THR A 400 4.01 0.54 -12.79
CA THR A 400 3.59 1.93 -12.96
C THR A 400 4.82 2.84 -13.02
N GLU A 401 5.87 2.46 -12.30
CA GLU A 401 7.17 3.12 -12.27
C GLU A 401 7.85 3.18 -13.64
N LEU A 402 7.57 2.24 -14.55
CA LEU A 402 8.16 2.25 -15.90
C LEU A 402 7.73 3.48 -16.71
N PHE A 403 6.48 3.94 -16.54
CA PHE A 403 6.00 5.18 -17.17
C PHE A 403 6.72 6.41 -16.62
N TRP A 404 7.04 6.40 -15.31
CA TRP A 404 7.82 7.44 -14.67
C TRP A 404 9.29 7.42 -15.13
N ILE A 405 9.87 6.24 -15.33
CA ILE A 405 11.21 6.08 -15.92
C ILE A 405 11.23 6.64 -17.34
N MET A 406 10.23 6.32 -18.18
CA MET A 406 10.10 6.90 -19.52
C MET A 406 10.01 8.42 -19.49
N ASP A 407 9.22 9.01 -18.57
CA ASP A 407 9.14 10.47 -18.39
C ASP A 407 10.47 11.10 -17.98
N MET A 408 11.21 10.48 -17.06
CA MET A 408 12.52 10.97 -16.63
C MET A 408 13.57 10.92 -17.75
N LEU A 409 13.61 9.83 -18.53
CA LEU A 409 14.48 9.71 -19.69
C LEU A 409 14.10 10.71 -20.78
N ALA A 410 12.80 10.96 -20.98
CA ALA A 410 12.30 11.99 -21.89
C ALA A 410 12.75 13.40 -21.46
N LYS A 411 12.64 13.72 -20.16
CA LYS A 411 13.08 15.01 -19.57
C LYS A 411 14.59 15.20 -19.63
N LEU A 412 15.37 14.13 -19.50
CA LEU A 412 16.82 14.14 -19.75
C LEU A 412 17.15 14.37 -21.23
N GLY A 413 16.20 14.14 -22.14
CA GLY A 413 16.37 14.28 -23.57
C GLY A 413 17.13 13.12 -24.23
N THR A 414 17.29 12.00 -23.51
CA THR A 414 18.05 10.82 -23.92
C THR A 414 17.23 9.89 -24.82
N ILE A 415 15.91 9.90 -24.68
CA ILE A 415 14.99 9.24 -25.61
C ILE A 415 14.08 10.26 -26.30
N ARG A 416 13.86 10.07 -27.60
CA ARG A 416 13.03 10.94 -28.43
C ARG A 416 12.27 10.10 -29.44
N TYR A 417 11.01 9.81 -29.13
CA TYR A 417 10.12 9.08 -30.02
C TYR A 417 8.87 9.90 -30.32
N ALA A 418 8.29 9.73 -31.50
CA ALA A 418 7.08 10.46 -31.90
C ALA A 418 5.87 10.12 -31.01
N ASP A 419 5.80 8.89 -30.51
CA ASP A 419 4.74 8.35 -29.66
C ASP A 419 5.06 8.43 -28.15
N LEU A 420 6.09 9.16 -27.75
CA LEU A 420 6.56 9.20 -26.35
C LEU A 420 5.49 9.67 -25.36
N GLY A 421 4.61 10.58 -25.77
CA GLY A 421 3.51 11.08 -24.94
C GLY A 421 2.56 9.98 -24.43
N ASP A 422 2.48 8.85 -25.13
CA ASP A 422 1.67 7.68 -24.73
C ASP A 422 2.27 6.88 -23.57
N PHE A 423 3.48 7.23 -23.13
CA PHE A 423 4.26 6.48 -22.14
C PHE A 423 4.83 7.33 -21.01
N THR A 424 4.65 8.66 -21.03
CA THR A 424 5.19 9.57 -19.99
C THR A 424 4.19 9.99 -18.92
N VAL A 425 2.91 9.62 -19.02
CA VAL A 425 1.97 9.81 -17.90
C VAL A 425 2.03 8.61 -16.99
N THR A 426 2.17 8.86 -15.70
CA THR A 426 2.11 7.79 -14.70
C THR A 426 0.64 7.45 -14.40
N PRO A 427 0.12 6.29 -14.82
CA PRO A 427 -1.31 5.99 -14.70
C PRO A 427 -1.62 5.50 -13.28
N HIS A 428 -1.46 6.35 -12.25
CA HIS A 428 -1.77 6.01 -10.86
C HIS A 428 -3.23 5.60 -10.68
N ARG A 429 -3.55 4.88 -9.60
CA ARG A 429 -4.94 4.44 -9.34
C ARG A 429 -5.92 5.62 -9.31
N ILE A 430 -5.58 6.71 -8.64
CA ILE A 430 -6.43 7.92 -8.60
C ILE A 430 -6.63 8.54 -9.99
N VAL A 431 -5.60 8.56 -10.84
CA VAL A 431 -5.71 9.03 -12.22
C VAL A 431 -6.67 8.15 -13.02
N ARG A 432 -6.54 6.82 -12.90
CA ARG A 432 -7.43 5.86 -13.58
C ARG A 432 -8.88 5.95 -13.08
N ASP A 433 -9.08 6.07 -11.77
CA ASP A 433 -10.42 6.26 -11.19
C ASP A 433 -11.07 7.56 -11.70
N THR A 434 -10.30 8.64 -11.81
CA THR A 434 -10.76 9.92 -12.37
C THR A 434 -11.12 9.78 -13.85
N LEU A 435 -10.26 9.15 -14.66
CA LEU A 435 -10.53 8.92 -16.08
C LEU A 435 -11.77 8.04 -16.30
N PHE A 436 -11.93 7.00 -15.50
CA PHE A 436 -13.12 6.14 -15.54
C PHE A 436 -14.39 6.96 -15.28
N ARG A 437 -14.40 7.75 -14.21
CA ARG A 437 -15.55 8.61 -13.88
C ARG A 437 -15.88 9.58 -14.99
N LEU A 438 -14.87 10.25 -15.53
CA LEU A 438 -15.01 11.23 -16.59
C LEU A 438 -15.28 10.60 -17.97
N GLY A 439 -15.33 9.27 -18.05
CA GLY A 439 -15.74 8.58 -19.27
C GLY A 439 -14.62 8.14 -20.20
N PHE A 440 -13.39 8.55 -19.96
CA PHE A 440 -12.26 8.32 -20.86
C PHE A 440 -11.79 6.86 -20.94
N ILE A 441 -12.12 6.03 -19.94
CA ILE A 441 -11.86 4.59 -19.93
C ILE A 441 -13.05 3.83 -19.35
N ASP A 442 -13.20 2.57 -19.73
CA ASP A 442 -14.32 1.72 -19.29
C ASP A 442 -14.07 1.01 -17.95
N SER A 443 -12.82 1.00 -17.49
CA SER A 443 -12.47 0.39 -16.21
C SER A 443 -11.26 1.09 -15.60
N PRO A 444 -11.27 1.39 -14.30
CA PRO A 444 -10.09 1.90 -13.61
C PRO A 444 -9.10 0.79 -13.22
N TYR A 445 -9.46 -0.48 -13.47
CA TYR A 445 -8.66 -1.65 -13.17
C TYR A 445 -7.75 -1.98 -14.36
N ALA A 446 -6.45 -1.73 -14.21
CA ALA A 446 -5.43 -2.07 -15.18
C ALA A 446 -4.52 -3.16 -14.60
N SER A 447 -4.72 -4.41 -15.03
CA SER A 447 -4.03 -5.59 -14.47
C SER A 447 -2.71 -5.92 -15.18
N ASN A 448 -2.47 -5.34 -16.36
CA ASN A 448 -1.31 -5.59 -17.22
C ASN A 448 -0.80 -4.29 -17.88
N GLY A 449 0.35 -4.38 -18.56
CA GLY A 449 0.98 -3.24 -19.24
C GLY A 449 0.09 -2.59 -20.29
N ALA A 450 -0.57 -3.38 -21.14
CA ALA A 450 -1.45 -2.86 -22.19
C ALA A 450 -2.61 -2.00 -21.63
N ALA A 451 -3.25 -2.44 -20.53
CA ALA A 451 -4.29 -1.68 -19.87
C ALA A 451 -3.75 -0.39 -19.21
N LEU A 452 -2.50 -0.41 -18.71
CA LEU A 452 -1.86 0.79 -18.18
C LEU A 452 -1.53 1.79 -19.30
N THR A 453 -1.00 1.33 -20.44
CA THR A 453 -0.75 2.17 -21.61
C THR A 453 -2.03 2.79 -22.16
N ALA A 454 -3.13 2.03 -22.22
CA ALA A 454 -4.43 2.56 -22.60
C ALA A 454 -4.89 3.68 -21.65
N ALA A 455 -4.68 3.51 -20.33
CA ALA A 455 -4.97 4.56 -19.35
C ALA A 455 -4.07 5.80 -19.51
N THR A 456 -2.79 5.64 -19.85
CA THR A 456 -1.86 6.74 -20.14
C THR A 456 -2.30 7.54 -21.37
N ARG A 457 -2.72 6.86 -22.46
CA ARG A 457 -3.31 7.51 -23.63
C ARG A 457 -4.58 8.27 -23.31
N ALA A 458 -5.48 7.65 -22.52
CA ALA A 458 -6.69 8.32 -22.04
C ALA A 458 -6.37 9.55 -21.18
N ALA A 459 -5.34 9.48 -20.34
CA ALA A 459 -4.86 10.62 -19.56
C ALA A 459 -4.40 11.77 -20.47
N ARG A 460 -3.67 11.47 -21.55
CA ARG A 460 -3.30 12.47 -22.56
C ARG A 460 -4.49 13.01 -23.36
N LYS A 461 -5.47 12.17 -23.68
CA LYS A 461 -6.73 12.64 -24.32
C LYS A 461 -7.45 13.64 -23.41
N ALA A 462 -7.51 13.36 -22.11
CA ALA A 462 -8.17 14.22 -21.12
C ALA A 462 -7.37 15.51 -20.81
N VAL A 463 -6.04 15.43 -20.84
CA VAL A 463 -5.13 16.55 -20.55
C VAL A 463 -3.98 16.54 -21.56
N PRO A 464 -4.13 17.22 -22.72
CA PRO A 464 -3.12 17.17 -23.79
C PRO A 464 -1.79 17.81 -23.41
N GLU A 465 -1.82 18.87 -22.60
CA GLU A 465 -0.64 19.67 -22.24
C GLU A 465 -0.30 19.56 -20.76
N GLY A 466 0.99 19.60 -20.42
CA GLY A 466 1.49 19.55 -19.04
C GLY A 466 1.52 18.16 -18.40
N ALA A 467 1.64 18.10 -17.08
CA ALA A 467 1.70 16.86 -16.30
C ALA A 467 0.28 16.30 -16.02
N ALA A 468 -0.28 15.52 -16.95
CA ALA A 468 -1.66 15.04 -16.87
C ALA A 468 -1.97 14.25 -15.60
N ASP A 469 -1.04 13.45 -15.10
CA ASP A 469 -1.21 12.73 -13.84
C ASP A 469 -1.33 13.67 -12.64
N GLU A 470 -0.50 14.70 -12.53
CA GLU A 470 -0.63 15.74 -11.49
C GLU A 470 -1.92 16.54 -11.64
N ILE A 471 -2.25 16.95 -12.87
CA ILE A 471 -3.45 17.74 -13.19
C ILE A 471 -4.71 16.96 -12.84
N LEU A 472 -4.81 15.71 -13.31
CA LEU A 472 -5.97 14.84 -13.04
C LEU A 472 -6.06 14.46 -11.56
N THR A 473 -4.93 14.28 -10.87
CA THR A 473 -4.92 14.03 -9.43
C THR A 473 -5.40 15.26 -8.67
N THR A 474 -4.86 16.44 -8.96
CA THR A 474 -5.26 17.70 -8.32
C THR A 474 -6.72 18.00 -8.61
N PHE A 475 -7.17 17.74 -9.85
CA PHE A 475 -8.56 17.85 -10.24
C PHE A 475 -9.44 16.93 -9.40
N ALA A 476 -9.05 15.66 -9.24
CA ALA A 476 -9.79 14.70 -8.42
C ALA A 476 -9.91 15.14 -6.96
N LEU A 477 -8.82 15.63 -6.38
CA LEU A 477 -8.78 16.15 -5.00
C LEU A 477 -9.67 17.38 -4.84
N ALA A 478 -9.55 18.37 -5.73
CA ALA A 478 -10.34 19.60 -5.68
C ALA A 478 -11.82 19.34 -5.97
N CYS A 479 -12.12 18.41 -6.88
CA CYS A 479 -13.46 17.90 -7.13
C CYS A 479 -13.99 17.02 -5.99
N GLY A 480 -13.21 16.63 -4.98
CA GLY A 480 -13.63 15.62 -4.00
C GLY A 480 -14.11 14.31 -4.63
N CYS A 481 -13.52 13.92 -5.76
CA CYS A 481 -13.87 12.72 -6.51
C CYS A 481 -13.27 11.49 -5.83
N ALA A 482 -14.05 10.86 -4.94
CA ALA A 482 -13.77 9.55 -4.34
C ALA A 482 -14.88 8.55 -4.67
N TYR A 483 -14.65 7.24 -4.46
CA TYR A 483 -15.74 6.25 -4.58
C TYR A 483 -16.84 6.60 -3.60
N ASP A 484 -18.09 6.48 -4.03
CA ASP A 484 -19.27 6.96 -3.30
C ASP A 484 -19.24 8.48 -3.07
N CYS A 485 -18.84 9.22 -4.11
CA CYS A 485 -18.81 10.68 -4.06
C CYS A 485 -20.20 11.21 -3.66
N PRO A 486 -20.33 11.97 -2.54
CA PRO A 486 -21.63 12.47 -2.10
C PRO A 486 -22.25 13.47 -3.09
N HIS A 487 -21.44 13.94 -4.04
CA HIS A 487 -21.83 14.89 -5.07
C HIS A 487 -22.17 14.25 -6.41
N ARG A 488 -22.24 12.90 -6.50
CA ARG A 488 -22.57 12.23 -7.77
C ARG A 488 -23.82 12.84 -8.41
N ARG A 489 -24.91 13.04 -7.65
CA ARG A 489 -26.19 13.58 -8.16
C ARG A 489 -26.12 15.02 -8.69
N THR A 490 -25.13 15.79 -8.25
CA THR A 490 -24.98 17.23 -8.53
C THR A 490 -23.65 17.53 -9.21
N CYS A 491 -22.95 16.54 -9.75
CA CYS A 491 -21.64 16.74 -10.36
C CYS A 491 -21.80 17.47 -11.69
N ASP A 492 -21.10 18.59 -11.87
CA ASP A 492 -21.18 19.41 -13.10
C ASP A 492 -20.49 18.74 -14.30
N TYR A 493 -19.64 17.74 -14.03
CA TYR A 493 -18.97 16.93 -15.03
C TYR A 493 -19.81 15.69 -15.39
N PRO A 494 -19.67 15.17 -16.62
CA PRO A 494 -20.14 13.83 -16.94
C PRO A 494 -19.45 12.83 -16.02
N CYS A 495 -20.24 12.08 -15.26
CA CYS A 495 -19.74 11.16 -14.25
C CYS A 495 -20.42 9.81 -14.42
N ARG A 496 -19.65 8.73 -14.62
CA ARG A 496 -20.22 7.36 -14.73
C ARG A 496 -21.04 6.97 -13.51
N GLU A 497 -20.66 7.40 -12.30
CA GLU A 497 -21.45 7.18 -11.07
C GLU A 497 -22.80 7.93 -11.05
N ARG A 498 -23.10 8.79 -12.04
CA ARG A 498 -24.44 9.36 -12.26
C ARG A 498 -25.31 8.50 -13.16
N LEU A 499 -24.68 7.70 -14.03
CA LEU A 499 -25.35 6.83 -14.99
C LEU A 499 -25.77 5.52 -14.33
N GLU A 500 -24.95 5.01 -13.41
CA GLU A 500 -25.25 3.91 -12.48
C GLU A 500 -26.18 4.35 -11.34
#